data_AF-A0A7Y5VDG3-F1
#
_entry.id   AF-A0A7Y5VDG3-F1
#
_cell.length_a   1.000
_cell.length_b   1.000
_cell.length_c   1.000
_cell.angle_alpha   90.00
_cell.angle_beta   90.00
_cell.angle_gamma   90.00
#
_symmetry.space_group_name_H-M   'P 1'
#
loop_
_entity.id
_entity.type
_entity.pdbx_description
1 polymer ?
#
loop_
_entity_poly.entity_id
_entity_poly.type
_entity_poly.pdbx_seq_one_letter_code
_entity_poly.pdbx_strand_id
1 'polypeptide(L)'
;MHRKKHRGRIQAQGGGLEASETWNQDGPLTKQEGRGLLARLKSKLTPEEREQRRKSFEDAERFIDGARGGLDAPQRRSFLSTQGKGLRIDIEIWGGTAFIALIILILVAIWLID
;
A
#
# COMPACT_ATOMS: atom_id res chain seq x y z
N MET A 1 -5.05 -19.69 -3.11
CA MET A 1 -4.07 -19.15 -2.13
C MET A 1 -4.73 -19.16 -0.76
N HIS A 2 -4.07 -19.68 0.27
CA HIS A 2 -4.65 -19.69 1.63
C HIS A 2 -4.81 -18.26 2.15
N ARG A 3 -5.92 -17.95 2.84
CA ARG A 3 -6.18 -16.61 3.38
C ARG A 3 -5.27 -16.38 4.58
N LYS A 4 -4.36 -15.41 4.47
CA LYS A 4 -3.41 -15.06 5.53
C LYS A 4 -3.94 -13.91 6.39
N LYS A 5 -3.33 -13.73 7.57
CA LYS A 5 -3.75 -12.73 8.55
C LYS A 5 -3.60 -11.31 8.02
N HIS A 6 -2.45 -10.98 7.43
CA HIS A 6 -2.11 -9.64 6.96
C HIS A 6 -2.30 -9.56 5.45
N ARG A 7 -3.28 -8.76 5.01
CA ARG A 7 -3.68 -8.72 3.60
C ARG A 7 -4.35 -7.41 3.20
N GLY A 8 -4.29 -7.10 1.92
CA GLY A 8 -4.86 -5.91 1.35
C GLY A 8 -4.40 -5.67 -0.09
N ARG A 9 -4.60 -4.46 -0.57
CA ARG A 9 -4.28 -4.07 -1.95
C ARG A 9 -3.94 -2.58 -2.08
N ILE A 10 -3.06 -2.29 -3.04
CA ILE A 10 -2.86 -0.94 -3.60
C ILE A 10 -3.34 -0.98 -5.05
N GLN A 11 -4.12 0.02 -5.47
CA GLN A 11 -4.81 -0.02 -6.76
C GLN A 11 -4.81 1.34 -7.44
N ALA A 12 -4.63 1.36 -8.76
CA ALA A 12 -4.89 2.52 -9.61
C ALA A 12 -6.20 2.30 -10.37
N GLN A 13 -7.10 3.29 -10.33
CA GLN A 13 -8.38 3.23 -11.03
C GLN A 13 -8.68 4.53 -11.80
N GLY A 14 -9.63 4.43 -12.73
CA GLY A 14 -10.19 5.53 -13.52
C GLY A 14 -9.57 5.67 -14.90
N GLY A 15 -10.24 6.36 -15.82
CA GLY A 15 -9.72 6.58 -17.18
C GLY A 15 -9.62 5.29 -18.02
N GLY A 16 -10.45 4.29 -17.74
CA GLY A 16 -10.40 2.98 -18.39
C GLY A 16 -9.37 2.00 -17.82
N LEU A 17 -8.53 2.43 -16.87
CA LEU A 17 -7.55 1.59 -16.20
C LEU A 17 -8.08 1.03 -14.87
N GLU A 18 -7.84 -0.25 -14.66
CA GLU A 18 -7.82 -0.88 -13.33
C GLU A 18 -6.57 -1.76 -13.21
N ALA A 19 -5.62 -1.34 -12.36
CA ALA A 19 -4.40 -2.09 -12.08
C ALA A 19 -4.19 -2.16 -10.57
N SER A 20 -3.69 -3.30 -10.08
CA SER A 20 -3.48 -3.49 -8.65
C SER A 20 -2.28 -4.34 -8.29
N GLU A 21 -1.86 -4.20 -7.04
CA GLU A 21 -0.86 -5.01 -6.34
C GLU A 21 -1.45 -5.43 -5.00
N THR A 22 -1.55 -6.74 -4.76
CA THR A 22 -2.13 -7.31 -3.53
C THR A 22 -1.06 -7.91 -2.64
N TRP A 23 -1.26 -7.90 -1.32
CA TRP A 23 -0.45 -8.70 -0.40
C TRP A 23 -1.34 -9.64 0.42
N ASN A 24 -0.78 -10.79 0.79
CA ASN A 24 -1.42 -11.83 1.59
C ASN A 24 -0.34 -12.68 2.27
N GLN A 25 0.02 -12.35 3.50
CA GLN A 25 1.18 -12.88 4.21
C GLN A 25 0.93 -13.07 5.73
N ASP A 26 1.75 -13.90 6.38
CA ASP A 26 1.60 -14.23 7.81
C ASP A 26 2.02 -13.09 8.73
N GLY A 27 3.05 -12.32 8.36
CA GLY A 27 3.53 -11.16 9.11
C GLY A 27 2.97 -9.83 8.59
N PRO A 28 2.99 -8.76 9.41
CA PRO A 28 2.57 -7.43 8.98
C PRO A 28 3.40 -6.92 7.80
N LEU A 29 2.73 -6.23 6.87
CA LEU A 29 3.41 -5.57 5.76
C LEU A 29 4.27 -4.43 6.30
N THR A 30 5.52 -4.35 5.89
CA THR A 30 6.43 -3.26 6.26
C THR A 30 6.23 -2.04 5.36
N LYS A 31 6.71 -0.87 5.80
CA LYS A 31 6.74 0.34 4.96
C LYS A 31 7.53 0.13 3.67
N GLN A 32 8.66 -0.57 3.76
CA GLN A 32 9.51 -0.84 2.59
C GLN A 32 8.79 -1.72 1.57
N GLU A 33 8.12 -2.78 2.02
CA GLU A 33 7.30 -3.62 1.13
C GLU A 33 6.13 -2.84 0.55
N GLY A 34 5.48 -1.98 1.34
CA GLY A 34 4.43 -1.06 0.88
C GLY A 34 4.89 -0.15 -0.26
N ARG A 35 6.06 0.48 -0.12
CA ARG A 35 6.67 1.28 -1.20
C ARG A 35 7.01 0.43 -2.41
N GLY A 36 7.50 -0.80 -2.20
CA GLY A 36 7.74 -1.76 -3.27
C GLY A 36 6.48 -2.12 -4.07
N LEU A 37 5.35 -2.36 -3.39
CA LEU A 37 4.05 -2.57 -4.04
C LEU A 37 3.61 -1.33 -4.82
N LEU A 38 3.76 -0.14 -4.25
CA LEU A 38 3.41 1.11 -4.93
C LEU A 38 4.26 1.35 -6.20
N ALA A 39 5.56 1.05 -6.14
CA ALA A 39 6.46 1.13 -7.29
C ALA A 39 6.10 0.11 -8.38
N ARG A 40 5.79 -1.14 -8.01
CA ARG A 40 5.31 -2.16 -8.95
C ARG A 40 3.97 -1.80 -9.59
N LEU A 41 3.06 -1.20 -8.83
CA LEU A 41 1.83 -0.67 -9.40
C LEU A 41 2.15 0.41 -10.42
N LYS A 42 3.00 1.38 -10.06
CA LYS A 42 3.39 2.48 -10.94
C LYS A 42 4.06 1.99 -12.24
N SER A 43 4.83 0.90 -12.21
CA SER A 43 5.47 0.36 -13.42
C SER A 43 4.49 -0.32 -14.39
N LYS A 44 3.29 -0.70 -13.95
CA LYS A 44 2.22 -1.22 -14.83
C LYS A 44 1.54 -0.12 -15.66
N LEU A 45 1.72 1.14 -15.31
CA LEU A 45 1.07 2.26 -15.97
C LEU A 45 1.96 2.81 -17.09
N THR A 46 1.31 3.25 -18.18
CA THR A 46 1.95 4.03 -19.24
C THR A 46 2.52 5.35 -18.69
N PRO A 47 3.47 5.99 -19.38
CA PRO A 47 4.01 7.27 -18.96
C PRO A 47 2.94 8.34 -18.72
N GLU A 48 1.91 8.40 -19.57
CA GLU A 48 0.80 9.35 -19.44
C GLU A 48 -0.06 9.05 -18.21
N GLU A 49 -0.46 7.79 -17.99
CA GLU A 49 -1.25 7.41 -16.81
C GLU A 49 -0.50 7.66 -15.50
N ARG A 50 0.83 7.49 -15.51
CA ARG A 50 1.70 7.83 -14.38
C ARG A 50 1.67 9.32 -14.09
N GLU A 51 1.80 10.17 -15.12
CA GLU A 51 1.80 11.62 -14.93
C GLU A 51 0.44 12.12 -14.45
N GLN A 52 -0.64 11.61 -15.05
CA GLN A 52 -2.01 11.91 -14.61
C GLN A 52 -2.25 11.55 -13.14
N ARG A 53 -1.49 10.61 -12.55
CA ARG A 53 -1.61 10.19 -11.14
C ARG A 53 -0.41 10.59 -10.29
N ARG A 54 0.49 11.44 -10.78
CA ARG A 54 1.76 11.75 -10.10
C ARG A 54 1.54 12.16 -8.65
N LYS A 55 0.67 13.14 -8.41
CA LYS A 55 0.33 13.61 -7.06
C LYS A 55 -0.36 12.55 -6.21
N SER A 56 -1.25 11.74 -6.80
CA SER A 56 -1.91 10.65 -6.09
C SER A 56 -0.93 9.57 -5.61
N PHE A 57 0.10 9.25 -6.42
CA PHE A 57 1.19 8.37 -6.02
C PHE A 57 2.02 8.98 -4.88
N GLU A 58 2.36 10.27 -4.97
CA GLU A 58 3.11 10.97 -3.91
C GLU A 58 2.34 11.01 -2.58
N ASP A 59 1.04 11.28 -2.62
CA ASP A 59 0.19 11.33 -1.43
C ASP A 59 0.02 9.92 -0.83
N ALA A 60 -0.10 8.89 -1.66
CA ALA A 60 -0.13 7.48 -1.23
C ALA A 60 1.19 7.06 -0.58
N GLU A 61 2.34 7.48 -1.12
CA GLU A 61 3.65 7.22 -0.53
C GLU A 61 3.80 7.91 0.83
N ARG A 62 3.42 9.20 0.93
CA ARG A 62 3.41 9.91 2.22
C ARG A 62 2.51 9.26 3.26
N PHE A 63 1.38 8.69 2.84
CA PHE A 63 0.50 7.95 3.74
C PHE A 63 1.17 6.69 4.30
N ILE A 64 1.86 5.91 3.45
CA ILE A 64 2.62 4.73 3.87
C ILE A 64 3.72 5.13 4.86
N ASP A 65 4.50 6.16 4.52
CA ASP A 65 5.62 6.60 5.34
C ASP A 65 5.19 7.25 6.66
N GLY A 66 4.02 7.92 6.65
CA GLY A 66 3.42 8.55 7.81
C GLY A 66 2.84 7.59 8.84
N ALA A 67 2.66 6.30 8.53
CA ALA A 67 2.13 5.31 9.47
C ALA A 67 3.04 5.16 10.71
N ARG A 68 2.55 5.54 11.90
CA ARG A 68 3.29 5.40 13.17
C ARG A 68 2.83 4.14 13.89
N GLY A 69 3.72 3.17 14.06
CA GLY A 69 3.37 1.86 14.64
C GLY A 69 2.64 0.90 13.70
N GLY A 70 2.33 1.34 12.47
CA GLY A 70 1.54 0.59 11.51
C GLY A 70 0.08 1.06 11.47
N LEU A 71 -0.73 0.43 10.61
CA LEU A 71 -2.16 0.68 10.47
C LEU A 71 -2.90 -0.65 10.53
N ASP A 72 -3.87 -0.76 11.43
CA ASP A 72 -4.69 -1.95 11.61
C ASP A 72 -5.90 -1.96 10.68
N ALA A 73 -6.24 -3.13 10.16
CA ALA A 73 -7.45 -3.35 9.38
C ALA A 73 -8.72 -3.21 10.24
N PRO A 74 -9.86 -2.82 9.62
CA PRO A 74 -10.01 -2.43 8.22
C PRO A 74 -9.65 -0.96 7.98
N GLN A 75 -8.96 -0.67 6.87
CA GLN A 75 -8.71 0.69 6.42
C GLN A 75 -8.89 0.80 4.91
N ARG A 76 -9.45 1.92 4.46
CA ARG A 76 -9.53 2.28 3.05
C ARG A 76 -9.25 3.76 2.88
N ARG A 77 -8.29 4.10 2.04
CA ARG A 77 -7.95 5.47 1.68
C ARG A 77 -7.80 5.60 0.18
N SER A 78 -8.35 6.70 -0.36
CA SER A 78 -8.35 7.03 -1.77
C SER A 78 -7.65 8.38 -1.97
N PHE A 79 -6.67 8.41 -2.86
CA PHE A 79 -5.90 9.59 -3.24
C PHE A 79 -6.29 9.99 -4.65
N LEU A 80 -7.16 11.00 -4.77
CA LEU A 80 -7.69 11.45 -6.05
C LEU A 80 -6.66 12.27 -6.82
N SER A 81 -6.68 12.18 -8.14
CA SER A 81 -5.94 13.09 -9.02
C SER A 81 -6.78 14.32 -9.35
N THR A 82 -6.10 15.44 -9.62
CA THR A 82 -6.70 16.67 -10.13
C THR A 82 -6.79 16.70 -11.65
N GLN A 83 -6.13 15.76 -12.36
CA GLN A 83 -5.96 15.79 -13.83
C GLN A 83 -7.09 15.08 -14.60
N GLY A 84 -8.04 14.43 -13.92
CA GLY A 84 -9.14 13.74 -14.59
C GLY A 84 -10.17 13.17 -13.61
N LYS A 85 -11.41 12.99 -14.09
CA LYS A 85 -12.50 12.46 -13.25
C LYS A 85 -12.24 11.01 -12.87
N GLY A 86 -12.26 10.72 -11.58
CA GLY A 86 -12.18 9.36 -11.04
C GLY A 86 -10.80 8.71 -11.08
N LEU A 87 -9.77 9.40 -11.59
CA LEU A 87 -8.38 8.94 -11.55
C LEU A 87 -7.89 8.96 -10.10
N ARG A 88 -7.49 7.81 -9.56
CA ARG A 88 -7.05 7.70 -8.17
C ARG A 88 -6.08 6.56 -7.92
N ILE A 89 -5.41 6.64 -6.76
CA ILE A 89 -4.74 5.52 -6.11
C ILE A 89 -5.51 5.17 -4.84
N ASP A 90 -5.83 3.90 -4.64
CA ASP A 90 -6.49 3.38 -3.45
C ASP A 90 -5.52 2.49 -2.66
N ILE A 91 -5.53 2.63 -1.34
CA ILE A 91 -4.87 1.71 -0.41
C ILE A 91 -5.96 1.10 0.49
N GLU A 92 -6.03 -0.22 0.48
CA GLU A 92 -7.00 -1.00 1.25
C GLU A 92 -6.28 -2.03 2.13
N ILE A 93 -6.52 -1.98 3.44
CA ILE A 93 -6.04 -2.97 4.41
C ILE A 93 -7.23 -3.81 4.83
N TRP A 94 -7.27 -5.08 4.40
CA TRP A 94 -8.40 -5.98 4.60
C TRP A 94 -8.27 -6.89 5.84
N GLY A 95 -7.05 -7.05 6.36
CA GLY A 95 -6.81 -7.85 7.56
C GLY A 95 -5.42 -7.64 8.13
N GLY A 96 -5.29 -7.79 9.45
CA GLY A 96 -4.05 -7.60 10.19
C GLY A 96 -3.57 -6.15 10.20
N THR A 97 -2.27 -5.97 10.36
CA THR A 97 -1.57 -4.68 10.38
C THR A 97 -0.71 -4.52 9.12
N ALA A 98 -0.59 -3.30 8.61
CA ALA A 98 0.30 -2.93 7.51
C ALA A 98 1.16 -1.69 7.84
N PHE A 99 2.17 -1.46 7.02
CA PHE A 99 3.11 -0.33 7.06
C PHE A 99 3.86 -0.14 8.38
N ILE A 100 4.29 -1.24 9.00
CA ILE A 100 5.17 -1.19 10.18
C ILE A 100 6.63 -0.85 9.79
N ALA A 101 7.40 -0.33 10.74
CA ALA A 101 8.84 -0.16 10.59
C ALA A 101 9.59 -1.49 10.85
N LEU A 102 10.65 -1.76 10.08
CA LEU A 102 11.42 -3.01 10.18
C LEU A 102 12.02 -3.25 11.58
N ILE A 103 12.42 -2.17 12.27
CA ILE A 103 13.00 -2.22 13.63
C ILE A 103 12.05 -2.91 14.63
N ILE A 104 10.74 -2.76 14.46
CA ILE A 104 9.76 -3.39 15.36
C ILE A 104 9.77 -4.92 15.24
N LEU A 105 10.01 -5.46 14.04
CA LEU A 105 10.06 -6.92 13.85
C LEU A 105 11.25 -7.55 14.57
N ILE A 106 12.41 -6.88 14.57
CA ILE A 106 13.62 -7.38 15.24
C ILE A 106 13.42 -7.37 16.77
N LEU A 107 12.82 -6.30 17.32
CA LEU A 107 12.58 -6.22 18.77
C LEU A 107 11.58 -7.27 19.27
N VAL A 108 10.51 -7.55 18.50
CA VAL A 108 9.56 -8.61 18.84
C VAL A 108 10.21 -10.00 18.73
N ALA A 109 11.08 -10.23 17.74
CA ALA A 109 11.77 -11.51 17.61
C ALA A 109 12.74 -11.76 18.77
N ILE A 110 13.45 -10.73 19.25
CA ILE A 110 14.34 -10.84 20.42
C ILE A 110 13.52 -11.21 21.68
N TRP A 111 12.40 -10.53 21.93
CA TRP A 111 11.52 -10.80 23.09
C TRP A 111 10.82 -12.17 23.07
N LEU A 112 10.77 -12.86 21.94
CA LEU A 112 10.16 -14.19 21.80
C LEU A 112 11.17 -15.33 21.96
N ILE A 113 12.47 -15.02 22.06
CA ILE A 113 13.57 -15.99 22.17
C ILE A 113 14.14 -16.04 23.60
N ASP A 114 13.72 -15.11 24.47
CA ASP A 114 14.04 -15.07 25.90
C ASP A 114 12.93 -15.66 26.80
#